data_AF-A0A0V0H525-F1
#
_entry.id   AF-A0A0V0H525-F1
#
_cell.length_a   1.000
_cell.length_b   1.000
_cell.length_c   1.000
_cell.angle_alpha   90.00
_cell.angle_beta   90.00
_cell.angle_gamma   90.00
#
_symmetry.space_group_name_H-M   'P 1'
#
loop_
_entity.id
_entity.type
_entity.pdbx_description
1 polymer ?
#
loop_
_entity_poly.entity_id
_entity_poly.type
_entity_poly.pdbx_seq_one_letter_code
_entity_poly.pdbx_strand_id
1 'polypeptide(L)'
;MNSQSSRSHAIFTISLEQKKLSNCSSGSTNDDGDDILCAKLHLVDLAGSERAKRTGADEMRLREGIHINKGLLALGNVISALGDDKKRKEGAHIPYRDSKLTRLLQDSLGGNSKTVMIACVSPADTNAEETLNTLKYANRARNIQNKAIVNRDPMAAQMQRMRSQIEQLQAELLYVRGDSGAPFEELQILKSKISLLEASNAELQKEVKERRIQCEQLT
;
A
#
# COMPACT_ATOMS: atom_id res chain seq x y z
N MET A 1 -20.18 -9.75 30.05
CA MET A 1 -19.44 -8.88 29.11
C MET A 1 -19.36 -7.48 29.71
N ASN A 2 -18.20 -6.81 29.62
CA ASN A 2 -18.08 -5.41 30.01
C ASN A 2 -18.86 -4.56 28.99
N SER A 3 -19.94 -3.93 29.43
CA SER A 3 -20.91 -3.28 28.54
C SER A 3 -20.32 -2.19 27.66
N GLN A 4 -19.23 -1.56 28.08
CA GLN A 4 -18.63 -0.44 27.34
C GLN A 4 -17.61 -0.90 26.28
N SER A 5 -16.86 -1.98 26.53
CA SER A 5 -15.83 -2.47 25.59
C SER A 5 -16.42 -3.32 24.45
N SER A 6 -17.54 -4.02 24.68
CA SER A 6 -18.17 -4.85 23.65
C SER A 6 -18.85 -4.04 22.54
N ARG A 7 -18.95 -2.71 22.69
CA ARG A 7 -19.75 -1.82 21.84
C ARG A 7 -18.91 -0.78 21.09
N SER A 8 -17.59 -0.80 21.22
CA SER A 8 -16.68 0.13 20.54
C SER A 8 -15.75 -0.60 19.58
N HIS A 9 -15.21 0.14 18.61
CA HIS A 9 -14.16 -0.33 17.71
C HIS A 9 -12.85 0.37 18.12
N ALA A 10 -11.76 -0.38 18.23
CA ALA A 10 -10.42 0.16 18.43
C ALA A 10 -9.60 -0.02 17.16
N ILE A 11 -8.92 1.05 16.74
CA ILE A 11 -8.01 1.03 15.59
C ILE A 11 -6.67 1.57 16.06
N PHE A 12 -5.66 0.72 16.04
CA PHE A 12 -4.28 1.10 16.29
C PHE A 12 -3.51 1.12 14.98
N THR A 13 -2.84 2.22 14.68
CA THR A 13 -2.13 2.41 13.40
C THR A 13 -0.66 2.67 13.66
N ILE A 14 0.20 1.86 13.04
CA ILE A 14 1.64 2.09 13.00
C ILE A 14 1.97 2.61 11.60
N SER A 15 2.58 3.79 11.53
CA SER A 15 3.13 4.34 10.30
C SER A 15 4.63 4.16 10.30
N LEU A 16 5.17 3.53 9.26
CA LEU A 16 6.60 3.33 9.06
C LEU A 16 7.03 4.10 7.82
N GLU A 17 8.06 4.92 7.99
CA GLU A 17 8.74 5.60 6.90
C GLU A 17 10.17 5.06 6.82
N GLN A 18 10.57 4.61 5.63
CA GLN A 18 11.91 4.11 5.37
C GLN A 18 12.55 5.01 4.32
N LYS A 19 13.63 5.67 4.72
CA LYS A 19 14.47 6.48 3.85
C LYS A 19 15.67 5.66 3.41
N LYS A 20 15.85 5.46 2.10
CA LYS A 20 17.05 4.80 1.58
C LYS A 20 18.17 5.84 1.46
N LEU A 21 19.12 5.83 2.38
CA LEU A 21 20.35 6.60 2.20
C LEU A 21 21.18 5.93 1.09
N SER A 22 21.40 6.64 -0.01
CA SER A 22 22.44 6.30 -0.97
C SER A 22 23.79 6.49 -0.26
N ASN A 23 24.56 5.42 -0.11
CA ASN A 23 25.91 5.51 0.45
C ASN A 23 26.78 6.30 -0.55
N CYS A 24 27.01 7.58 -0.24
CA CYS A 24 28.06 8.38 -0.85
C CYS A 24 29.43 7.88 -0.39
N SER A 25 29.84 6.69 -0.82
CA SER A 25 31.25 6.32 -0.86
C SER A 25 31.80 6.72 -2.23
N SER A 26 32.55 7.84 -2.24
CA SER A 26 33.40 8.37 -3.32
C SER A 26 32.81 9.55 -4.14
N GLY A 27 32.96 10.77 -3.61
CA GLY A 27 33.42 11.95 -4.36
C GLY A 27 32.58 12.53 -5.51
N SER A 28 31.44 11.97 -5.91
CA SER A 28 30.58 12.57 -6.94
C SER A 28 29.33 13.20 -6.32
N THR A 29 29.16 14.50 -6.53
CA THR A 29 28.06 15.37 -6.08
C THR A 29 26.72 15.09 -6.77
N ASN A 30 26.33 13.83 -6.92
CA ASN A 30 25.03 13.46 -7.46
C ASN A 30 24.20 12.98 -6.27
N ASP A 31 23.46 13.93 -5.67
CA ASP A 31 22.44 13.75 -4.64
C ASP A 31 21.28 12.93 -5.24
N ASP A 32 21.52 11.62 -5.42
CA ASP A 32 20.57 10.66 -5.96
C ASP A 32 19.41 10.58 -4.97
N GLY A 33 18.30 11.21 -5.37
CA GLY A 33 17.17 11.57 -4.52
C GLY A 33 16.74 10.47 -3.54
N ASP A 34 16.60 10.88 -2.29
CA ASP A 34 16.16 10.03 -1.20
C ASP A 34 14.82 9.34 -1.54
N ASP A 35 14.88 8.06 -1.87
CA ASP A 35 13.71 7.22 -2.10
C ASP A 35 13.07 6.94 -0.73
N ILE A 36 11.93 7.59 -0.45
CA ILE A 36 11.17 7.43 0.79
C ILE A 36 10.02 6.45 0.55
N LEU A 37 10.03 5.34 1.28
CA LEU A 37 8.97 4.34 1.29
C LEU A 37 8.09 4.54 2.52
N CYS A 38 6.78 4.49 2.33
CA CYS A 38 5.80 4.63 3.40
C CYS A 38 4.95 3.36 3.54
N ALA A 39 4.82 2.85 4.75
CA ALA A 39 3.95 1.73 5.08
C ALA A 39 3.04 2.08 6.26
N LYS A 40 1.82 1.55 6.24
CA LYS A 40 0.87 1.66 7.35
C LYS A 40 0.40 0.27 7.74
N LEU A 41 0.45 -0.04 9.02
CA LEU A 41 -0.15 -1.24 9.60
C LEU A 41 -1.33 -0.82 10.47
N HIS A 42 -2.51 -1.35 10.15
CA HIS A 42 -3.71 -1.17 10.95
C HIS A 42 -3.99 -2.46 11.73
N LEU A 43 -4.08 -2.35 13.06
CA LEU A 43 -4.58 -3.39 13.95
C LEU A 43 -5.96 -2.95 14.42
N VAL A 44 -6.98 -3.71 14.04
CA VAL A 44 -8.39 -3.33 14.25
C VAL A 44 -9.05 -4.36 15.15
N ASP A 45 -9.54 -3.91 16.30
CA ASP A 45 -10.42 -4.68 17.18
C ASP A 45 -11.85 -4.17 16.99
N LEU A 46 -12.75 -5.08 16.59
CA LEU A 46 -14.12 -4.74 16.25
C LEU A 46 -15.05 -5.01 17.44
N ALA A 47 -16.10 -4.19 17.56
CA ALA A 47 -17.19 -4.44 18.47
C ALA A 47 -17.79 -5.84 18.28
N GLY A 48 -18.49 -6.31 19.31
CA GLY A 48 -19.22 -7.58 19.27
C GLY A 48 -20.18 -7.65 18.07
N SER A 49 -20.18 -8.79 17.38
CA SER A 49 -21.01 -9.04 16.21
C SER A 49 -22.41 -9.58 16.55
N GLU A 50 -22.68 -9.79 17.84
CA GLU A 50 -23.94 -10.32 18.34
C GLU A 50 -25.15 -9.39 18.11
N ARG A 51 -26.31 -10.00 17.90
CA ARG A 51 -27.54 -9.24 17.64
C ARG A 51 -28.19 -8.72 18.92
N ALA A 52 -28.60 -7.46 18.90
CA ALA A 52 -29.27 -6.79 20.01
C ALA A 52 -30.56 -7.52 20.50
N LYS A 53 -31.29 -8.22 19.61
CA LYS A 53 -32.53 -8.95 19.97
C LYS A 53 -32.31 -10.01 21.06
N ARG A 54 -31.10 -10.56 21.20
CA ARG A 54 -30.80 -11.58 22.22
C ARG A 54 -30.56 -10.99 23.62
N THR A 55 -30.39 -9.66 23.71
CA THR A 55 -30.04 -8.98 24.97
C THR A 55 -31.23 -8.56 25.85
N GLY A 56 -32.47 -8.88 25.45
CA GLY A 56 -33.67 -8.60 26.25
C GLY A 56 -33.83 -7.12 26.65
N ALA A 57 -33.27 -6.21 25.84
CA ALA A 57 -33.02 -4.83 26.24
C ALA A 57 -34.20 -3.91 25.90
N ASP A 58 -34.52 -3.01 26.84
CA ASP A 58 -35.54 -1.95 26.72
C ASP A 58 -35.51 -1.20 25.38
N GLU A 59 -36.63 -0.60 24.98
CA GLU A 59 -36.81 0.10 23.70
C GLU A 59 -35.74 1.19 23.44
N MET A 60 -35.27 1.84 24.50
CA MET A 60 -34.16 2.82 24.46
C MET A 60 -32.78 2.15 24.21
N ARG A 61 -32.53 0.97 24.81
CA ARG A 61 -31.31 0.17 24.58
C ARG A 61 -31.34 -0.54 23.23
N LEU A 62 -32.52 -0.83 22.68
CA LEU A 62 -32.68 -1.33 21.32
C LEU A 62 -32.26 -0.27 20.30
N ARG A 63 -32.70 0.99 20.48
CA ARG A 63 -32.25 2.12 19.64
C ARG A 63 -30.75 2.36 19.74
N GLU A 64 -30.18 2.26 20.93
CA GLU A 64 -28.72 2.34 21.16
C GLU A 64 -27.99 1.18 20.44
N GLY A 65 -28.48 -0.05 20.57
CA GLY A 65 -27.90 -1.25 19.95
C GLY A 65 -27.91 -1.20 18.42
N ILE A 66 -28.91 -0.55 17.81
CA ILE A 66 -28.94 -0.26 16.37
C ILE A 66 -27.83 0.72 15.99
N HIS A 67 -27.59 1.75 16.79
CA HIS A 67 -26.55 2.75 16.53
C HIS A 67 -25.14 2.19 16.68
N ILE A 68 -24.92 1.32 17.68
CA ILE A 68 -23.64 0.61 17.91
C ILE A 68 -23.31 -0.30 16.72
N ASN A 69 -24.30 -1.07 16.26
CA ASN A 69 -24.11 -1.99 15.15
C ASN A 69 -24.06 -1.31 13.78
N LYS A 70 -24.27 0.01 13.69
CA LYS A 70 -24.16 0.75 12.43
C LYS A 70 -22.78 0.58 11.78
N GLY A 71 -21.72 0.53 12.59
CA GLY A 71 -20.35 0.30 12.11
C GLY A 71 -20.20 -1.06 11.42
N LEU A 72 -20.58 -2.14 12.11
CA LEU A 72 -20.52 -3.51 11.60
C LEU A 72 -21.50 -3.79 10.46
N LEU A 73 -22.69 -3.17 10.48
CA LEU A 73 -23.67 -3.27 9.41
C LEU A 73 -23.11 -2.66 8.11
N ALA A 74 -22.58 -1.43 8.20
CA ALA A 74 -21.93 -0.78 7.05
C ALA A 74 -20.74 -1.61 6.55
N LEU A 75 -19.92 -2.15 7.47
CA LEU A 75 -18.82 -3.05 7.11
C LEU A 75 -19.32 -4.29 6.36
N GLY A 76 -20.42 -4.89 6.82
CA GLY A 76 -21.06 -6.03 6.16
C GLY A 76 -21.59 -5.71 4.77
N ASN A 77 -22.14 -4.51 4.57
CA ASN A 77 -22.60 -4.04 3.27
C ASN A 77 -21.43 -3.85 2.30
N VAL A 78 -20.33 -3.23 2.75
CA VAL A 78 -19.10 -3.07 1.97
C VAL A 78 -18.52 -4.43 1.57
N ILE A 79 -18.39 -5.36 2.53
CA ILE A 79 -17.88 -6.71 2.26
C ILE A 79 -18.76 -7.46 1.26
N SER A 80 -20.08 -7.34 1.40
CA SER A 80 -21.02 -7.99 0.47
C SER A 80 -20.95 -7.40 -0.94
N ALA A 81 -20.75 -6.09 -1.06
CA ALA A 81 -20.61 -5.42 -2.34
C ALA A 81 -19.28 -5.78 -3.04
N LEU A 82 -18.19 -5.93 -2.28
CA LEU A 82 -16.86 -6.27 -2.81
C LEU A 82 -16.69 -7.76 -3.12
N GLY A 83 -17.31 -8.62 -2.30
CA GLY A 83 -17.23 -10.09 -2.42
C GLY A 83 -18.10 -10.67 -3.54
N ASP A 84 -19.00 -9.89 -4.13
CA ASP A 84 -19.82 -10.28 -5.29
C ASP A 84 -19.11 -9.89 -6.60
N ASP A 85 -18.57 -10.89 -7.32
CA ASP A 85 -17.85 -10.69 -8.58
C ASP A 85 -18.69 -9.96 -9.64
N LYS A 86 -20.02 -10.17 -9.67
CA LYS A 86 -20.89 -9.52 -10.67
C LYS A 86 -20.96 -8.03 -10.42
N LYS A 87 -21.26 -7.64 -9.18
CA LYS A 87 -21.32 -6.23 -8.76
C LYS A 87 -19.98 -5.52 -8.93
N ARG A 88 -18.87 -6.22 -8.70
CA ARG A 88 -17.53 -5.67 -8.92
C ARG A 88 -17.28 -5.36 -10.40
N LYS A 89 -17.65 -6.28 -11.30
CA LYS A 89 -17.48 -6.10 -12.76
C LYS A 89 -18.37 -5.00 -13.31
N GLU A 90 -19.56 -4.83 -12.75
CA GLU A 90 -20.51 -3.77 -13.12
C GLU A 90 -20.14 -2.39 -12.52
N GLY A 91 -19.05 -2.29 -11.74
CA GLY A 91 -18.63 -1.03 -11.14
C GLY A 91 -19.61 -0.52 -10.08
N ALA A 92 -20.29 -1.42 -9.36
CA ALA A 92 -21.27 -1.04 -8.35
C ALA A 92 -20.65 -0.13 -7.27
N HIS A 93 -21.41 0.90 -6.87
CA HIS A 93 -20.99 1.82 -5.81
C HIS A 93 -20.78 1.08 -4.48
N ILE A 94 -19.59 1.21 -3.90
CA ILE A 94 -19.24 0.63 -2.60
C ILE A 94 -19.51 1.66 -1.49
N PRO A 95 -20.38 1.37 -0.51
CA PRO A 95 -20.85 2.35 0.46
C PRO A 95 -19.88 2.59 1.63
N TYR A 96 -18.62 2.93 1.36
CA TYR A 96 -17.65 3.24 2.42
C TYR A 96 -18.05 4.43 3.29
N ARG A 97 -18.95 5.29 2.81
CA ARG A 97 -19.34 6.52 3.51
C ARG A 97 -20.40 6.29 4.60
N ASP A 98 -21.00 5.10 4.66
CA ASP A 98 -22.09 4.80 5.58
C ASP A 98 -21.65 4.75 7.06
N SER A 99 -20.35 4.54 7.32
CA SER A 99 -19.78 4.60 8.67
C SER A 99 -18.35 5.17 8.68
N LYS A 100 -17.96 5.82 9.79
CA LYS A 100 -16.56 6.28 9.97
C LYS A 100 -15.58 5.11 9.90
N LEU A 101 -15.97 3.94 10.41
CA LEU A 101 -15.17 2.71 10.37
C LEU A 101 -14.83 2.30 8.94
N THR A 102 -15.84 2.20 8.07
CA THR A 102 -15.64 1.79 6.66
C THR A 102 -14.87 2.83 5.84
N ARG A 103 -14.95 4.12 6.20
CA ARG A 103 -14.09 5.18 5.63
C ARG A 103 -12.63 5.02 6.02
N LEU A 104 -12.35 4.73 7.29
CA LEU A 104 -10.98 4.53 7.77
C LEU A 104 -10.34 3.26 7.20
N LEU A 105 -11.15 2.22 6.96
CA LEU A 105 -10.70 0.93 6.45
C LEU A 105 -10.85 0.78 4.92
N GLN A 106 -11.14 1.87 4.21
CA GLN A 106 -11.36 1.84 2.76
C GLN A 106 -10.15 1.25 2.02
N ASP A 107 -8.92 1.59 2.42
CA ASP A 107 -7.71 1.04 1.82
C ASP A 107 -7.56 -0.47 2.10
N SER A 108 -8.08 -0.94 3.24
CA SER A 108 -8.03 -2.35 3.68
C SER A 108 -9.09 -3.23 3.00
N LEU A 109 -10.15 -2.64 2.43
CA LEU A 109 -11.24 -3.39 1.84
C LEU A 109 -11.33 -3.03 0.36
N GLY A 110 -10.71 -3.80 -0.52
CA GLY A 110 -10.70 -3.54 -1.97
C GLY A 110 -9.77 -2.42 -2.43
N GLY A 111 -8.90 -1.92 -1.54
CA GLY A 111 -7.96 -0.83 -1.82
C GLY A 111 -6.48 -1.28 -1.88
N ASN A 112 -5.59 -0.32 -1.59
CA ASN A 112 -4.15 -0.55 -1.52
C ASN A 112 -3.70 -1.01 -0.13
N SER A 113 -3.93 -2.28 0.18
CA SER A 113 -3.48 -2.87 1.45
C SER A 113 -3.39 -4.38 1.36
N LYS A 114 -2.48 -4.97 2.13
CA LYS A 114 -2.50 -6.41 2.43
C LYS A 114 -3.35 -6.60 3.68
N THR A 115 -4.49 -7.26 3.53
CA THR A 115 -5.49 -7.34 4.61
C THR A 115 -5.74 -8.78 5.03
N VAL A 116 -5.74 -9.00 6.33
CA VAL A 116 -6.04 -10.29 6.97
C VAL A 116 -7.21 -10.05 7.91
N MET A 117 -8.23 -10.90 7.81
CA MET A 117 -9.37 -10.92 8.74
C MET A 117 -9.26 -12.16 9.63
N ILE A 118 -9.32 -11.96 10.94
CA ILE A 118 -9.37 -13.03 11.93
C ILE A 118 -10.80 -13.16 12.42
N ALA A 119 -11.41 -14.32 12.19
CA ALA A 119 -12.78 -14.62 12.61
C ALA A 119 -12.76 -15.37 13.95
N CYS A 120 -13.03 -14.65 15.04
CA CYS A 120 -13.10 -15.25 16.38
C CYS A 120 -14.49 -15.86 16.61
N VAL A 121 -14.52 -17.16 16.92
CA VAL A 121 -15.77 -17.92 17.12
C VAL A 121 -15.72 -18.72 18.41
N SER A 122 -16.89 -19.04 18.96
CA SER A 122 -17.02 -19.87 20.17
C SER A 122 -17.43 -21.29 19.78
N PRO A 123 -16.82 -22.34 20.36
CA PRO A 123 -17.21 -23.72 20.10
C PRO A 123 -18.45 -24.17 20.89
N ALA A 124 -19.02 -23.32 21.76
CA ALA A 124 -20.17 -23.68 22.58
C ALA A 124 -21.46 -23.73 21.76
N ASP A 125 -22.30 -24.75 22.00
CA ASP A 125 -23.58 -24.95 21.30
C ASP A 125 -24.53 -23.76 21.46
N THR A 126 -24.50 -23.08 22.62
CA THR A 126 -25.29 -21.87 22.90
C THR A 126 -24.94 -20.69 21.98
N ASN A 127 -23.78 -20.74 21.32
CA ASN A 127 -23.29 -19.72 20.39
C ASN A 127 -23.27 -20.21 18.92
N ALA A 128 -23.82 -21.39 18.62
CA ALA A 128 -23.74 -21.99 17.28
C ALA A 128 -24.28 -21.06 16.17
N GLU A 129 -25.38 -20.36 16.42
CA GLU A 129 -25.98 -19.42 15.47
C GLU A 129 -25.03 -18.25 15.15
N GLU A 130 -24.40 -17.65 16.16
CA GLU A 130 -23.48 -16.51 15.97
C GLU A 130 -22.16 -16.96 15.35
N THR A 131 -21.65 -18.13 15.74
CA THR A 131 -20.50 -18.76 15.09
C THR A 131 -20.76 -18.96 13.59
N LEU A 132 -21.93 -19.48 13.22
CA LEU A 132 -22.31 -19.63 11.80
C LEU A 132 -22.39 -18.28 11.07
N ASN A 133 -22.95 -17.24 11.72
CA ASN A 133 -23.02 -15.90 11.15
C ASN A 133 -21.62 -15.31 10.88
N THR A 134 -20.71 -15.44 11.85
CA THR A 134 -19.32 -14.99 11.74
C THR A 134 -18.57 -15.73 10.62
N LEU A 135 -18.75 -17.05 10.51
CA LEU A 135 -18.14 -17.84 9.43
C LEU A 135 -18.68 -17.45 8.04
N LYS A 136 -19.99 -17.24 7.90
CA LYS A 136 -20.59 -16.73 6.65
C LYS A 136 -20.05 -15.35 6.29
N TYR A 137 -19.82 -14.51 7.29
CA TYR A 137 -19.23 -13.18 7.10
C TYR A 137 -17.78 -13.29 6.61
N ALA A 138 -16.96 -14.10 7.28
CA ALA A 138 -15.57 -14.36 6.88
C ALA A 138 -15.46 -14.96 5.47
N ASN A 139 -16.38 -15.87 5.11
CA ASN A 139 -16.42 -16.47 3.78
C ASN A 139 -16.69 -15.42 2.68
N ARG A 140 -17.53 -14.41 2.94
CA ARG A 140 -17.72 -13.29 2.00
C ARG A 140 -16.49 -12.39 1.92
N ALA A 141 -15.88 -12.08 3.07
CA ALA A 141 -14.67 -11.26 3.14
C ALA A 141 -13.48 -11.90 2.40
N ARG A 142 -13.38 -13.24 2.39
CA ARG A 142 -12.37 -13.99 1.64
C ARG A 142 -12.38 -13.69 0.13
N ASN A 143 -13.53 -13.34 -0.44
CA ASN A 143 -13.66 -13.08 -1.88
C ASN A 143 -13.23 -11.67 -2.30
N ILE A 144 -12.88 -10.81 -1.33
CA ILE A 144 -12.43 -9.44 -1.60
C ILE A 144 -11.01 -9.47 -2.16
N GLN A 145 -10.79 -8.75 -3.26
CA GLN A 145 -9.49 -8.64 -3.90
C GLN A 145 -8.92 -7.24 -3.68
N ASN A 146 -7.82 -7.16 -2.94
CA ASN A 146 -7.06 -5.93 -2.76
C ASN A 146 -5.95 -5.82 -3.81
N LYS A 147 -5.56 -4.59 -4.14
CA LYS A 147 -4.45 -4.29 -5.06
C LYS A 147 -3.35 -3.56 -4.30
N ALA A 148 -2.54 -4.34 -3.59
CA ALA A 148 -1.41 -3.81 -2.82
C ALA A 148 -0.28 -3.36 -3.74
N ILE A 149 0.11 -2.09 -3.65
CA ILE A 149 1.18 -1.41 -4.38
C ILE A 149 2.10 -0.75 -3.35
N VAL A 150 3.41 -0.78 -3.60
CA VAL A 150 4.41 -0.14 -2.73
C VAL A 150 4.19 1.38 -2.74
N ASN A 151 3.96 1.97 -1.57
CA ASN A 151 3.81 3.42 -1.46
C ASN A 151 5.20 4.07 -1.43
N ARG A 152 5.46 4.87 -2.46
CA ARG A 152 6.59 5.81 -2.52
C ARG A 152 6.05 7.20 -2.23
N ASP A 153 6.79 8.02 -1.51
CA ASP A 153 6.38 9.40 -1.26
C ASP A 153 6.25 10.15 -2.61
N PRO A 154 5.05 10.62 -2.99
CA PRO A 154 4.85 11.36 -4.23
C PRO A 154 5.64 12.68 -4.23
N MET A 155 5.89 13.28 -3.07
CA MET A 155 6.65 14.53 -2.97
C MET A 155 8.13 14.28 -3.28
N ALA A 156 8.74 13.23 -2.73
CA ALA A 156 10.09 12.80 -3.09
C ALA A 156 10.18 12.46 -4.59
N ALA A 157 9.22 11.70 -5.13
CA ALA A 157 9.19 11.36 -6.56
C ALA A 157 8.98 12.57 -7.48
N GLN A 158 8.27 13.61 -7.01
CA GLN A 158 8.10 14.87 -7.73
C GLN A 158 9.36 15.74 -7.64
N MET A 159 9.98 15.81 -6.47
CA MET A 159 11.22 16.53 -6.25
C MET A 159 12.35 15.96 -7.11
N GLN A 160 12.44 14.64 -7.24
CA GLN A 160 13.40 13.98 -8.12
C GLN A 160 13.14 14.32 -9.60
N ARG A 161 11.88 14.30 -10.04
CA ARG A 161 11.52 14.73 -11.40
C ARG A 161 11.90 16.19 -11.67
N MET A 162 11.64 17.08 -10.72
CA MET A 162 12.02 18.50 -10.83
C MET A 162 13.53 18.68 -10.90
N ARG A 163 14.30 17.96 -10.08
CA ARG A 163 15.77 17.98 -10.12
C ARG A 163 16.32 17.52 -11.47
N SER A 164 15.83 16.41 -12.01
CA SER A 164 16.23 15.93 -13.34
C SER A 164 15.89 16.94 -14.45
N GLN A 165 14.76 17.64 -14.36
CA GLN A 165 14.42 18.70 -15.31
C GLN A 165 15.37 19.90 -15.19
N ILE A 166 15.77 20.29 -13.98
CA ILE A 166 16.74 21.36 -13.76
C ILE A 166 18.09 21.01 -14.38
N GLU A 167 18.59 19.78 -14.17
CA GLU A 167 19.85 19.32 -14.76
C GLU A 167 19.81 19.31 -16.29
N GLN A 168 18.72 18.82 -16.89
CA GLN A 168 18.54 18.84 -18.35
C GLN A 168 18.57 20.26 -18.91
N LEU A 169 17.82 21.18 -18.29
CA LEU A 169 17.78 22.58 -18.72
C LEU A 169 19.13 23.28 -18.53
N GLN A 170 19.86 22.97 -17.46
CA GLN A 170 21.21 23.49 -17.25
C GLN A 170 22.19 23.00 -18.32
N ALA A 171 22.13 21.72 -18.70
CA ALA A 171 22.94 21.15 -19.77
C ALA A 171 22.60 21.77 -21.14
N GLU A 172 21.33 21.98 -21.44
CA GLU A 172 20.90 22.67 -22.66
C GLU A 172 21.37 24.13 -22.68
N LEU A 173 21.26 24.85 -21.57
CA LEU A 173 21.77 26.22 -21.46
C LEU A 173 23.29 26.27 -21.65
N LEU A 174 24.05 25.33 -21.10
CA LEU A 174 25.50 25.24 -21.35
C LEU A 174 25.82 24.98 -22.83
N TYR A 175 25.05 24.11 -23.48
CA TYR A 175 25.19 23.83 -24.91
C TYR A 175 24.89 25.06 -25.79
N VAL A 176 23.82 25.80 -25.46
CA VAL A 176 23.40 26.99 -26.21
C VAL A 176 24.27 28.21 -25.91
N ARG A 177 24.80 28.33 -24.68
CA ARG A 177 25.62 29.47 -24.24
C ARG A 177 27.06 29.41 -24.71
N GLY A 178 27.48 28.33 -25.38
CA GLY A 178 28.59 28.30 -26.34
C GLY A 178 29.72 29.30 -26.05
N ASP A 179 30.47 29.05 -24.99
CA ASP A 179 31.75 29.70 -24.77
C ASP A 179 32.66 29.36 -25.95
N SER A 180 33.00 30.37 -26.74
CA SER A 180 33.82 30.25 -27.94
C SER A 180 35.31 30.09 -27.63
N GLY A 181 35.69 29.48 -26.50
CA GLY A 181 37.10 29.43 -26.10
C GLY A 181 37.47 28.57 -24.89
N ALA A 182 37.34 27.24 -24.99
CA ALA A 182 38.18 26.26 -24.27
C ALA A 182 37.93 24.84 -24.82
N PRO A 183 38.94 23.95 -24.89
CA PRO A 183 39.43 23.46 -26.16
C PRO A 183 38.95 22.04 -26.49
N PHE A 184 38.76 21.83 -27.80
CA PHE A 184 38.51 20.57 -28.50
C PHE A 184 39.20 19.30 -27.92
N GLU A 185 40.36 19.47 -27.27
CA GLU A 185 41.11 18.44 -26.55
C GLU A 185 40.30 17.74 -25.44
N GLU A 186 39.62 18.50 -24.57
CA GLU A 186 38.92 17.94 -23.41
C GLU A 186 37.67 17.15 -23.83
N LEU A 187 37.02 17.61 -24.90
CA LEU A 187 35.87 16.96 -25.52
C LEU A 187 36.27 15.66 -26.23
N GLN A 188 37.47 15.60 -26.81
CA GLN A 188 38.04 14.37 -27.39
C GLN A 188 38.45 13.36 -26.31
N ILE A 189 39.02 13.84 -25.19
CA ILE A 189 39.34 13.00 -24.03
C ILE A 189 38.04 12.43 -23.44
N LEU A 190 37.00 13.25 -23.30
CA LEU A 190 35.72 12.81 -22.77
C LEU A 190 35.02 11.80 -23.69
N LYS A 191 35.05 12.01 -25.01
CA LYS A 191 34.56 11.04 -26.00
C LYS A 191 35.31 9.71 -25.92
N SER A 192 36.63 9.74 -25.80
CA SER A 192 37.44 8.53 -25.65
C SER A 192 37.10 7.77 -24.37
N LYS A 193 36.89 8.50 -23.26
CA LYS A 193 36.49 7.91 -21.98
C LYS A 193 35.09 7.29 -22.02
N ILE A 194 34.14 7.94 -22.69
CA ILE A 194 32.78 7.41 -22.89
C ILE A 194 32.84 6.11 -23.70
N SER A 195 33.59 6.09 -24.81
CA SER A 195 33.74 4.88 -25.63
C SER A 195 34.36 3.71 -24.86
N LEU A 196 35.36 3.98 -24.01
CA LEU A 196 35.96 2.96 -23.14
C LEU A 196 34.97 2.43 -22.08
N LEU A 197 34.19 3.32 -21.47
CA LEU A 197 33.16 2.94 -20.49
C LEU A 197 32.04 2.13 -21.12
N GLU A 198 31.61 2.48 -22.33
CA GLU A 198 30.61 1.73 -23.09
C GLU A 198 31.09 0.32 -23.44
N ALA A 199 32.36 0.18 -23.85
CA ALA A 199 32.96 -1.13 -24.10
C ALA A 199 33.03 -1.99 -22.82
N SER A 200 33.46 -1.42 -21.69
CA SER A 200 33.52 -2.13 -20.42
C SER A 200 32.13 -2.54 -19.92
N ASN A 201 31.13 -1.68 -20.10
CA ASN A 201 29.74 -2.00 -19.75
C ASN A 201 29.18 -3.16 -20.59
N ALA A 202 29.50 -3.21 -21.89
CA ALA A 202 29.08 -4.31 -22.76
C ALA A 202 29.69 -5.64 -22.32
N GLU A 203 30.96 -5.63 -21.88
CA GLU A 203 31.66 -6.81 -21.38
C GLU A 203 31.07 -7.30 -20.04
N LEU A 204 30.82 -6.39 -19.09
CA LEU A 204 30.15 -6.71 -17.83
C LEU A 204 28.73 -7.26 -18.03
N GLN A 205 27.98 -6.70 -18.99
CA GLN A 205 26.64 -7.22 -19.33
C GLN A 205 26.71 -8.65 -19.87
N LYS A 206 27.74 -8.99 -20.64
CA LYS A 206 27.96 -10.35 -21.14
C LYS A 206 28.29 -11.30 -20.00
N GLU A 207 29.16 -10.92 -19.07
CA GLU A 207 29.53 -11.74 -17.92
C GLU A 207 28.33 -11.98 -16.98
N VAL A 208 27.52 -10.95 -16.72
CA VAL A 208 26.29 -11.08 -15.92
C VAL A 208 25.32 -12.07 -16.59
N LYS A 209 25.21 -12.03 -17.92
CA LYS A 209 24.35 -12.94 -18.67
C LYS A 209 24.85 -14.39 -18.62
N GLU A 210 26.17 -14.60 -18.73
CA GLU A 210 26.80 -15.91 -18.63
C GLU A 210 26.62 -16.51 -17.23
N ARG A 211 26.86 -15.73 -16.16
CA ARG A 211 26.63 -16.18 -14.77
C ARG A 211 25.16 -16.50 -14.51
N ARG A 212 24.24 -15.74 -15.09
CA ARG A 212 22.80 -15.99 -14.97
C ARG A 212 22.41 -17.33 -15.62
N ILE A 213 22.94 -17.63 -16.79
CA ILE A 213 22.72 -18.93 -17.46
C ILE A 213 23.33 -20.08 -16.65
N GLN A 214 24.52 -19.89 -16.07
CA GLN A 214 25.13 -20.90 -15.19
C GLN A 214 24.29 -21.17 -13.93
N CYS A 215 23.74 -20.13 -13.30
CA CYS A 215 22.84 -20.31 -12.15
C CYS A 215 21.54 -21.01 -12.52
N GLU A 216 20.96 -20.72 -13.70
CA GLU A 216 19.74 -21.38 -14.19
C GLU A 216 19.97 -22.86 -14.56
N GLN A 217 21.19 -23.27 -14.88
CA GLN A 217 21.55 -24.68 -15.16
C GLN A 217 21.84 -25.50 -13.89
N LEU A 218 21.98 -24.85 -12.73
CA LEU A 218 22.26 -25.48 -11.44
C LEU A 218 21.00 -25.66 -10.55
N THR A 219 19.84 -25.28 -11.04
CA THR A 219 18.50 -25.51 -10.44
C THR A 219 17.69 -26.46 -11.28
#